data_AF-A0A225WNC0-F1
#
_entry.id   AF-A0A225WNC0-F1
#
_cell.length_a   1.000
_cell.length_b   1.000
_cell.length_c   1.000
_cell.angle_alpha   90.00
_cell.angle_beta   90.00
_cell.angle_gamma   90.00
#
_symmetry.space_group_name_H-M   'P 1'
#
loop_
_entity.id
_entity.type
_entity.pdbx_description
1 polymer ?
#
loop_
_entity_poly.entity_id
_entity_poly.type
_entity_poly.pdbx_seq_one_letter_code
_entity_poly.pdbx_strand_id
1 'polypeptide(L)'
;MRMTLARKGLLSHVEVVKRESEETEVWLTRDTKALSIIAQGVERQHQTKIRSATRAMQAWNTLREFYNRTTLHNRVTMTCRLH
;
A
#
# COMPACT_ATOMS: atom_id res chain seq x y z
N MET A 1 25.51 3.98 12.02
CA MET A 1 24.73 5.25 12.03
C MET A 1 24.11 5.59 13.39
N ARG A 2 23.44 4.66 14.11
CA ARG A 2 22.85 4.94 15.44
C ARG A 2 23.85 5.50 16.47
N MET A 3 25.07 4.95 16.55
CA MET A 3 26.10 5.47 17.46
C MET A 3 26.54 6.90 17.14
N THR A 4 26.59 7.27 15.85
CA THR A 4 26.96 8.62 15.41
C THR A 4 25.89 9.65 15.78
N LEU A 5 24.62 9.25 15.68
CA LEU A 5 23.45 10.07 16.08
C LEU A 5 23.37 10.22 17.60
N ALA A 6 23.67 9.16 18.36
CA ALA A 6 23.75 9.18 19.82
C ALA A 6 24.81 10.17 20.31
N ARG A 7 26.00 10.13 19.72
CA ARG A 7 27.10 11.05 20.03
C ARG A 7 26.78 12.51 19.73
N LYS A 8 25.90 12.78 18.76
CA LYS A 8 25.44 14.13 18.39
C LYS A 8 24.20 14.57 19.19
N GLY A 9 23.70 13.77 20.13
CA GLY A 9 22.46 14.06 20.87
C GLY A 9 21.19 13.99 20.01
N LEU A 10 21.29 13.57 18.76
CA LEU A 10 20.20 13.52 17.78
C LEU A 10 19.41 12.22 17.82
N LEU A 11 19.86 11.23 18.61
CA LEU A 11 19.19 9.94 18.70
C LEU A 11 17.80 10.06 19.31
N SER A 12 17.62 10.93 20.32
CA SER A 12 16.31 11.18 20.95
C SER A 12 15.31 11.81 19.97
N HIS A 13 15.76 12.74 19.12
CA HIS A 13 14.90 13.31 18.06
C HIS A 13 14.50 12.28 17.01
N VAL A 14 15.43 11.42 16.58
CA VAL A 14 15.12 10.35 15.63
C VAL A 14 14.21 9.29 16.25
N GLU A 15 14.39 8.98 17.53
CA GLU A 15 13.51 8.06 18.26
C GLU A 15 12.13 8.66 18.50
N VAL A 16 12.00 9.95 18.78
CA VAL A 16 10.71 10.66 18.88
C VAL A 16 10.00 10.70 17.53
N VAL A 17 10.67 11.09 16.45
CA VAL A 17 10.12 11.07 15.08
C VAL A 17 9.71 9.65 14.66
N LYS A 18 10.43 8.63 15.11
CA LYS A 18 10.05 7.24 14.88
C LYS A 18 8.90 6.79 15.79
N ARG A 19 8.73 7.38 16.97
CA ARG A 19 7.66 7.08 17.95
C ARG A 19 6.36 7.81 17.64
N GLU A 20 6.40 8.90 16.87
CA GLU A 20 5.23 9.47 16.17
C GLU A 20 4.59 8.50 15.15
N SER A 21 5.13 7.28 15.03
CA SER A 21 4.42 6.11 14.52
C SER A 21 3.35 5.57 15.49
N GLU A 22 3.01 6.29 16.56
CA GLU A 22 1.67 6.22 17.14
C GLU A 22 0.71 6.67 16.04
N GLU A 23 0.05 5.70 15.39
CA GLU A 23 -0.98 5.93 14.37
C GLU A 23 -2.04 6.89 14.93
N THR A 24 -1.81 8.19 14.75
CA THR A 24 -2.73 9.22 15.20
C THR A 24 -4.10 8.94 14.60
N GLU A 25 -5.19 9.16 15.35
CA GLU A 25 -6.55 8.94 14.85
C GLU A 25 -6.81 9.69 13.53
N VAL A 26 -6.11 10.81 13.34
CA VAL A 26 -6.06 11.58 12.09
C VAL A 26 -5.50 10.77 10.92
N TRP A 27 -4.44 10.00 11.14
CA TRP A 27 -3.85 9.13 10.12
C TRP A 27 -4.80 7.99 9.75
N LEU A 28 -5.43 7.33 10.72
CA LEU A 28 -6.39 6.26 10.47
C LEU A 28 -7.63 6.77 9.71
N THR A 29 -8.10 7.98 10.05
CA THR A 29 -9.20 8.65 9.32
C THR A 29 -8.81 8.96 7.87
N ARG A 30 -7.56 9.35 7.63
CA ARG A 30 -7.05 9.57 6.27
C ARG A 30 -6.87 8.26 5.50
N ASP A 31 -6.41 7.19 6.16
CA ASP A 31 -6.23 5.88 5.55
C ASP A 31 -7.58 5.24 5.16
N THR A 32 -8.58 5.32 6.03
CA THR A 32 -9.96 4.88 5.73
C THR A 32 -10.60 5.68 4.59
N LYS A 33 -10.36 7.00 4.54
CA LYS A 33 -10.78 7.83 3.41
C LYS A 33 -10.09 7.43 2.11
N ALA A 34 -8.78 7.17 2.16
CA ALA A 34 -8.02 6.70 1.01
C ALA A 34 -8.52 5.33 0.52
N LEU A 35 -8.81 4.41 1.44
CA LEU A 35 -9.41 3.11 1.14
C LEU A 35 -10.77 3.26 0.44
N SER A 36 -11.59 4.20 0.90
CA SER A 36 -12.90 4.50 0.28
C SER A 36 -12.76 5.04 -1.15
N ILE A 37 -11.79 5.94 -1.38
CA ILE A 37 -11.49 6.47 -2.72
C ILE A 37 -11.02 5.34 -3.65
N ILE A 38 -10.14 4.46 -3.17
CA ILE A 38 -9.69 3.27 -3.92
C ILE A 38 -10.88 2.38 -4.26
N ALA A 39 -11.75 2.09 -3.29
CA ALA A 39 -12.93 1.25 -3.52
C ALA A 39 -13.89 1.84 -4.56
N GLN A 40 -14.06 3.16 -4.58
CA GLN A 40 -14.86 3.86 -5.59
C GLN A 40 -14.23 3.83 -6.99
N GLY A 41 -12.90 3.99 -7.08
CA GLY A 41 -12.18 3.98 -8.37
C GLY A 41 -12.00 2.59 -8.99
N VAL A 42 -12.24 1.54 -8.21
CA VAL A 42 -12.11 0.15 -8.68
C VAL A 42 -13.43 -0.34 -9.24
N GLU A 43 -13.36 -0.96 -10.42
CA GLU A 43 -14.51 -1.58 -11.07
C GLU A 43 -15.18 -2.62 -10.15
N ARG A 44 -16.51 -2.67 -10.17
CA ARG A 44 -17.33 -3.43 -9.21
C ARG A 44 -16.96 -4.92 -9.13
N GLN A 45 -16.49 -5.51 -10.23
CA GLN A 45 -16.02 -6.90 -10.29
C GLN A 45 -14.70 -7.16 -9.53
N HIS A 46 -13.89 -6.11 -9.32
CA HIS A 46 -12.61 -6.16 -8.64
C HIS A 46 -12.70 -5.72 -7.17
N GLN A 47 -13.82 -5.12 -6.74
CA GLN A 47 -14.03 -4.70 -5.35
C GLN A 47 -13.98 -5.87 -4.36
N THR A 48 -14.42 -7.07 -4.76
CA THR A 48 -14.33 -8.28 -3.93
C THR A 48 -12.89 -8.62 -3.53
N LYS A 49 -11.90 -8.24 -4.36
CA LYS A 49 -10.48 -8.54 -4.16
C LYS A 49 -9.83 -7.65 -3.09
N ILE A 50 -10.39 -6.47 -2.85
CA ILE A 50 -9.93 -5.53 -1.81
C ILE A 50 -10.85 -5.53 -0.58
N ARG A 51 -11.90 -6.36 -0.56
CA ARG A 51 -12.86 -6.43 0.54
C ARG A 51 -12.21 -6.83 1.87
N SER A 52 -11.15 -7.64 1.82
CA SER A 52 -10.37 -8.06 2.99
C SER A 52 -9.24 -7.08 3.36
N ALA A 53 -9.03 -6.02 2.58
CA ALA A 53 -7.98 -5.05 2.87
C ALA A 53 -8.44 -4.07 3.95
N THR A 54 -7.71 -4.02 5.06
CA THR A 54 -8.00 -3.12 6.19
C THR A 54 -7.35 -1.75 5.99
N ARG A 55 -6.26 -1.68 5.21
CA ARG A 55 -5.49 -0.46 4.94
C ARG A 55 -5.50 -0.10 3.45
N ALA A 56 -5.47 1.19 3.16
CA ALA A 56 -5.42 1.67 1.77
C ALA A 56 -4.21 1.11 1.00
N MET A 57 -3.05 1.03 1.67
CA MET A 57 -1.83 0.48 1.08
C MET A 57 -1.96 -1.01 0.73
N GLN A 58 -2.65 -1.80 1.57
CA GLN A 58 -2.89 -3.21 1.29
C GLN A 58 -3.81 -3.37 0.09
N ALA A 59 -4.90 -2.61 0.04
CA ALA A 59 -5.83 -2.61 -1.11
C ALA A 59 -5.09 -2.26 -2.41
N TRP A 60 -4.23 -1.24 -2.37
CA TRP A 60 -3.44 -0.81 -3.52
C TRP A 60 -2.46 -1.89 -4.01
N ASN A 61 -1.72 -2.53 -3.11
CA ASN A 61 -0.78 -3.59 -3.47
C ASN A 61 -1.49 -4.80 -4.10
N THR A 62 -2.62 -5.23 -3.54
CA THR A 62 -3.43 -6.33 -4.09
C THR A 62 -3.93 -6.00 -5.51
N LEU A 63 -4.39 -4.77 -5.73
CA LEU A 63 -4.83 -4.33 -7.07
C LEU A 63 -3.66 -4.31 -8.05
N ARG A 64 -2.53 -3.75 -7.64
CA ARG A 64 -1.31 -3.68 -8.47
C ARG A 64 -0.86 -5.06 -8.90
N GLU A 65 -0.78 -6.01 -7.98
CA GLU A 65 -0.41 -7.39 -8.30
C GLU A 65 -1.42 -8.06 -9.23
N PHE A 66 -2.71 -7.88 -8.96
CA PHE A 66 -3.77 -8.45 -9.78
C PHE A 66 -3.71 -7.94 -11.23
N TYR A 67 -3.64 -6.62 -11.42
CA TYR A 67 -3.59 -6.03 -12.76
C TYR A 67 -2.29 -6.39 -13.48
N ASN A 68 -1.13 -6.30 -12.83
CA ASN A 68 0.14 -6.66 -13.44
C ASN A 68 0.18 -8.14 -13.86
N ARG A 69 -0.33 -9.04 -13.01
CA ARG A 69 -0.43 -10.47 -13.33
C ARG A 69 -1.39 -10.72 -14.48
N THR A 70 -2.53 -10.04 -14.51
CA THR A 70 -3.51 -10.16 -15.59
C THR A 70 -2.94 -9.67 -16.91
N THR A 71 -2.25 -8.52 -16.92
CA THR A 71 -1.57 -8.01 -18.11
C THR A 71 -0.52 -8.99 -18.61
N LEU A 72 0.30 -9.57 -17.73
CA LEU A 72 1.33 -10.52 -18.12
C LEU A 72 0.74 -11.84 -18.63
N HIS A 73 -0.29 -12.37 -17.96
CA HIS A 73 -1.03 -13.54 -18.43
C HIS A 73 -1.63 -13.30 -19.82
N ASN A 74 -2.30 -12.17 -20.02
CA ASN A 74 -2.88 -11.80 -21.30
C ASN A 74 -1.81 -11.71 -22.40
N ARG A 75 -0.64 -11.13 -22.11
CA ARG A 75 0.48 -11.10 -23.07
C ARG A 75 0.94 -12.50 -23.45
N VAL A 76 1.16 -13.37 -22.47
CA VAL A 76 1.59 -14.76 -22.71
C VAL A 76 0.55 -15.52 -23.52
N THR A 77 -0.73 -15.44 -23.15
CA THR A 77 -1.83 -16.07 -23.88
C THR A 77 -1.91 -15.58 -25.32
N MET A 78 -1.72 -14.28 -25.57
CA MET A 78 -1.73 -13.73 -26.93
C MET A 78 -0.56 -14.25 -27.77
N THR A 79 0.66 -14.34 -27.21
CA THR A 79 1.80 -14.96 -27.90
C THR A 79 1.60 -16.46 -28.16
N CYS A 80 1.03 -17.21 -27.21
CA CYS A 80 0.76 -18.64 -27.40
C CYS A 80 -0.32 -18.93 -28.44
N ARG A 81 -1.27 -18.02 -28.69
CA ARG A 81 -2.28 -18.19 -29.75
C ARG A 81 -1.76 -17.89 -31.16
N LEU A 82 -0.62 -17.22 -31.27
CA LEU A 82 -0.01 -16.86 -32.55
C LEU A 82 0.96 -17.93 -33.09
N HIS A 83 1.20 -18.99 -32.31
CA HIS A 83 2.03 -20.14 -32.66
C HIS A 83 1.14 -21.39 -32.80
#